data_AF-A0A6G0W389-F1
#
_entry.id   AF-A0A6G0W389-F1
#
_cell.length_a   1.000
_cell.length_b   1.000
_cell.length_c   1.000
_cell.angle_alpha   90.00
_cell.angle_beta   90.00
_cell.angle_gamma   90.00
#
_symmetry.space_group_name_H-M   'P 1'
#
loop_
_entity.id
_entity.type
_entity.pdbx_description
1 polymer ?
#
loop_
_entity_poly.entity_id
_entity_poly.type
_entity_poly.pdbx_seq_one_letter_code
_entity_poly.pdbx_strand_id
1 'polypeptide(L)'
;MSIKDKVEFDAKKFHGLVDMGSGADFDSDNVDHATSALVFLIVAVNGNCKLPLEYFLVKGLNSSEFASLVKKCLELLHYTGVIINSMTFDGAHTNLSMCTKLGANLNINNLNFSFPILYQKNQCFYLMMHVI
;
A
#
# COMPACT_ATOMS: atom_id res chain seq x y z
N MET A 1 -0.58 9.88 1.46
CA MET A 1 -0.13 11.16 2.06
C MET A 1 0.06 12.17 0.93
N SER A 2 -0.47 13.40 1.03
CA SER A 2 -0.24 14.42 -0.01
C SER A 2 1.19 14.95 0.05
N ILE A 3 1.79 15.20 -1.11
CA ILE A 3 3.14 15.80 -1.22
C ILE A 3 3.04 17.11 -2.00
N LYS A 4 4.04 17.98 -1.82
CA LYS A 4 4.12 19.23 -2.58
C LYS A 4 4.40 18.89 -4.04
N ASP A 5 3.57 19.38 -4.94
CA ASP A 5 3.82 19.32 -6.38
C ASP A 5 5.01 20.22 -6.72
N LYS A 6 6.19 19.62 -6.74
CA LYS A 6 7.46 20.27 -7.05
C LYS A 6 8.43 19.25 -7.60
N VAL A 7 9.01 19.56 -8.76
CA VAL A 7 10.11 18.79 -9.33
C VAL A 7 11.43 19.48 -9.01
N GLU A 8 12.40 18.72 -8.47
CA GLU A 8 13.73 19.22 -8.13
C GLU A 8 14.81 18.33 -8.75
N PHE A 9 15.91 18.93 -9.19
CA PHE A 9 17.05 18.22 -9.75
C PHE A 9 18.24 18.31 -8.81
N ASP A 10 18.72 17.17 -8.30
CA ASP A 10 19.84 17.09 -7.35
C ASP A 10 21.20 16.85 -8.06
N ALA A 11 21.39 17.45 -9.24
CA ALA A 11 22.55 17.21 -10.13
C ALA A 11 22.72 15.76 -10.65
N LYS A 12 21.97 14.79 -10.10
CA LYS A 12 22.01 13.37 -10.47
C LYS A 12 20.71 12.86 -11.05
N LYS A 13 19.57 13.25 -10.45
CA LYS A 13 18.24 12.79 -10.85
C LYS A 13 17.18 13.83 -10.55
N PHE A 14 16.05 13.71 -11.25
CA PHE A 14 14.84 14.46 -10.96
C PHE A 14 14.05 13.77 -9.84
N HIS A 15 13.54 14.57 -8.91
CA HIS A 15 12.70 14.19 -7.79
C HIS A 15 11.33 14.84 -7.92
N GLY A 16 10.26 14.22 -7.41
CA GLY A 16 8.90 14.76 -7.46
C GLY A 16 8.02 14.21 -8.58
N LEU A 17 8.54 13.24 -9.33
CA LEU A 17 7.82 12.53 -10.39
C LEU A 17 7.25 11.22 -9.85
N VAL A 18 6.28 10.65 -10.58
CA VAL A 18 5.73 9.32 -10.26
C VAL A 18 6.84 8.27 -10.33
N ASP A 19 6.96 7.47 -9.28
CA ASP A 19 7.94 6.40 -9.13
C ASP A 19 7.30 5.21 -8.41
N MET A 20 7.09 4.14 -9.18
CA MET A 20 6.53 2.86 -8.72
C MET A 20 7.60 1.75 -8.62
N GLY A 21 8.90 2.10 -8.65
CA GLY A 21 10.00 1.14 -8.57
C GLY A 21 10.40 0.48 -9.89
N SER A 22 9.78 0.87 -11.02
CA SER A 22 10.13 0.38 -12.36
C SER A 22 11.32 1.09 -13.00
N GLY A 23 11.93 2.06 -12.30
CA GLY A 23 12.84 3.02 -12.92
C GLY A 23 12.05 4.13 -13.62
N ALA A 24 12.50 5.38 -13.47
CA ALA A 24 11.87 6.50 -14.15
C ALA A 24 12.35 6.53 -15.60
N ASP A 25 11.48 6.19 -16.54
CA ASP A 25 11.69 6.40 -17.97
C ASP A 25 11.49 7.89 -18.28
N PHE A 26 12.59 8.65 -18.20
CA PHE A 26 12.61 10.08 -18.54
C PHE A 26 12.56 10.34 -20.06
N ASP A 27 12.53 9.28 -20.88
CA ASP A 27 12.56 9.35 -22.34
C ASP A 27 11.19 9.62 -22.98
N SER A 28 10.15 9.88 -22.18
CA SER A 28 8.81 10.24 -22.66
C SER A 28 8.51 11.72 -22.40
N ASP A 29 7.94 12.41 -23.39
CA ASP A 29 7.53 13.83 -23.30
C ASP A 29 6.40 14.08 -22.27
N ASN A 30 5.92 13.04 -21.58
CA ASN A 30 4.81 13.07 -20.64
C ASN A 30 5.25 12.47 -19.29
N VAL A 31 6.06 13.21 -18.55
CA VAL A 31 6.50 12.78 -17.21
C VAL A 31 5.48 13.23 -16.18
N ASP A 32 4.80 12.27 -15.54
CA ASP A 32 3.76 12.58 -14.56
C ASP A 32 4.34 13.03 -13.21
N HIS A 33 3.81 14.15 -12.72
CA HIS A 33 4.11 14.68 -11.38
C HIS A 33 3.41 13.86 -10.30
N ALA A 34 4.14 13.51 -9.24
CA ALA A 34 3.54 12.80 -8.11
C ALA A 34 2.77 13.79 -7.22
N THR A 35 1.53 13.44 -6.88
CA THR A 35 0.68 14.25 -5.99
C THR A 35 0.59 13.67 -4.58
N SER A 36 0.99 12.42 -4.42
CA SER A 36 0.92 11.72 -3.14
C SER A 36 2.01 10.68 -2.99
N ALA A 37 2.36 10.37 -1.74
CA ALA A 37 3.20 9.24 -1.36
C ALA A 37 2.33 8.15 -0.72
N LEU A 38 2.44 6.93 -1.26
CA LEU A 38 1.95 5.70 -0.63
C LEU A 38 3.08 5.10 0.18
N VAL A 39 2.85 4.77 1.46
CA VAL A 39 3.87 4.24 2.35
C VAL A 39 3.36 2.96 3.00
N PHE A 40 4.14 1.89 2.90
CA PHE A 40 3.91 0.65 3.63
C PHE A 40 4.71 0.65 4.93
N LEU A 41 4.03 0.46 6.06
CA LEU A 41 4.62 0.49 7.39
C LEU A 41 4.22 -0.76 8.16
N ILE A 42 5.20 -1.43 8.78
CA ILE A 42 4.93 -2.46 9.79
C ILE A 42 4.96 -1.82 11.16
N VAL A 43 3.98 -2.20 11.98
CA VAL A 43 3.93 -1.86 13.40
C VAL A 43 3.94 -3.14 14.19
N ALA A 44 4.88 -3.27 15.13
CA ALA A 44 4.91 -4.39 16.04
C ALA A 44 3.73 -4.29 17.01
N VAL A 45 2.93 -5.35 17.11
CA VAL A 45 1.81 -5.40 18.07
C VAL A 45 2.33 -5.52 19.51
N ASN A 46 3.36 -6.36 19.70
CA ASN A 46 3.91 -6.68 21.03
C ASN A 46 5.14 -5.83 21.39
N GLY A 47 5.40 -4.74 20.66
CA GLY A 47 6.59 -3.92 20.88
C GLY A 47 6.45 -2.51 20.36
N ASN A 48 7.42 -1.65 20.68
CA ASN A 48 7.38 -0.23 20.31
C ASN A 48 8.14 0.05 19.01
N CYS A 49 8.05 -0.86 18.03
CA CYS A 49 8.76 -0.75 16.77
C CYS A 49 7.81 -0.41 15.62
N LYS A 50 8.20 0.57 14.81
CA LYS A 50 7.58 0.92 13.53
C LYS A 50 8.68 0.89 12.47
N LEU A 51 8.50 0.10 11.42
CA LEU A 51 9.48 -0.07 10.36
C LEU A 51 8.85 0.29 9.00
N PRO A 52 9.30 1.38 8.33
CA PRO A 52 8.89 1.65 6.96
C PRO A 52 9.48 0.58 6.05
N LEU A 53 8.64 -0.07 5.26
CA LEU A 53 9.06 -1.08 4.30
C LEU A 53 9.45 -0.45 2.98
N GLU A 54 8.50 0.30 2.41
CA GLU A 54 8.62 0.84 1.06
C GLU A 54 7.71 2.05 0.92
N TYR A 55 8.08 2.95 0.00
CA TYR A 55 7.24 4.06 -0.40
C TYR A 55 7.20 4.18 -1.92
N PHE A 56 6.08 4.66 -2.43
CA PHE A 56 5.84 4.90 -3.85
C PHE A 56 5.33 6.32 -4.05
N LEU A 57 5.87 7.00 -5.05
CA LEU A 57 5.41 8.34 -5.45
C LEU A 57 4.36 8.18 -6.55
N VAL A 58 3.14 8.62 -6.29
CA VAL A 58 1.98 8.26 -7.12
C VAL A 58 1.10 9.47 -7.42
N LYS A 59 0.49 9.47 -8.61
CA LYS A 59 -0.53 10.44 -9.04
C LYS A 59 -1.90 9.76 -9.00
N GLY A 60 -2.30 9.35 -7.80
CA GLY A 60 -3.40 8.40 -7.62
C GLY A 60 -2.98 6.97 -7.94
N LEU A 61 -3.84 6.01 -7.56
CA LEU A 61 -3.58 4.58 -7.74
C LEU A 61 -4.91 3.86 -7.95
N ASN A 62 -4.99 2.96 -8.93
CA ASN A 62 -6.17 2.14 -9.10
C ASN A 62 -6.28 1.11 -7.97
N SER A 63 -7.49 0.83 -7.50
CA SER A 63 -7.78 -0.23 -6.52
C SER A 63 -7.14 -1.59 -6.86
N SER A 64 -7.02 -1.94 -8.15
CA SER A 64 -6.43 -3.22 -8.59
C SER A 64 -4.90 -3.23 -8.52
N GLU A 65 -4.25 -2.13 -8.89
CA GLU A 65 -2.80 -1.94 -8.72
C GLU A 65 -2.46 -1.94 -7.23
N PHE A 66 -3.26 -1.23 -6.43
CA PHE A 66 -3.05 -1.17 -5.00
C PHE A 66 -3.18 -2.54 -4.33
N ALA A 67 -4.22 -3.30 -4.68
CA ALA A 67 -4.37 -4.67 -4.20
C ALA A 67 -3.19 -5.56 -4.60
N SER A 68 -2.59 -5.35 -5.77
CA SER A 68 -1.42 -6.11 -6.23
C SER A 68 -0.17 -5.76 -5.44
N LEU A 69 0.08 -4.47 -5.17
CA LEU A 69 1.17 -4.02 -4.29
C LEU A 69 1.02 -4.59 -2.88
N VAL A 70 -0.18 -4.54 -2.31
CA VAL A 70 -0.45 -5.10 -0.98
C VAL A 70 -0.19 -6.61 -0.96
N LYS A 71 -0.68 -7.36 -1.96
CA LYS A 71 -0.41 -8.81 -2.08
C LYS A 71 1.09 -9.10 -2.14
N LYS A 72 1.84 -8.33 -2.92
CA LYS A 72 3.29 -8.52 -3.04
C LYS A 72 4.01 -8.22 -1.73
N CYS A 73 3.62 -7.16 -1.04
CA CYS A 73 4.13 -6.82 0.29
C CYS A 73 3.89 -7.95 1.29
N LEU A 74 2.65 -8.47 1.37
CA LEU A 74 2.31 -9.60 2.23
C LEU A 74 3.11 -10.87 1.89
N GLU A 75 3.32 -11.15 0.60
CA GLU A 75 4.13 -12.28 0.13
C GLU A 75 5.60 -12.16 0.58
N LEU A 76 6.21 -10.99 0.40
CA LEU A 76 7.60 -10.74 0.81
C LEU A 76 7.77 -10.87 2.32
N LEU A 77 6.84 -10.33 3.10
CA LEU A 77 6.87 -10.43 4.56
C LEU A 77 6.72 -11.87 5.05
N HIS A 78 5.89 -12.66 4.39
CA HIS A 78 5.78 -14.08 4.68
C HIS A 78 7.14 -14.80 4.51
N TYR A 79 7.89 -14.51 3.45
CA TYR A 79 9.22 -15.09 3.25
C TYR A 79 10.23 -14.70 4.34
N THR A 80 10.07 -13.54 4.97
CA THR A 80 10.92 -13.12 6.11
C THR A 80 10.57 -13.80 7.44
N GLY A 81 9.46 -14.55 7.50
CA GLY A 81 8.97 -15.16 8.74
C GLY A 81 8.18 -14.22 9.66
N VAL A 82 7.88 -12.99 9.20
CA VAL A 82 7.03 -12.06 9.93
C VAL A 82 5.58 -12.56 9.93
N ILE A 83 4.98 -12.65 11.11
CA ILE A 83 3.56 -12.99 11.28
C ILE A 83 2.78 -11.69 11.29
N ILE A 84 1.83 -11.55 10.35
CA ILE A 84 0.99 -10.35 10.23
C ILE A 84 -0.40 -10.65 10.77
N ASN A 85 -0.81 -9.93 11.81
CA ASN A 85 -2.10 -10.12 12.47
C ASN A 85 -3.24 -9.30 11.83
N SER A 86 -2.93 -8.09 11.38
CA SER A 86 -3.92 -7.16 10.84
C SER A 86 -3.31 -6.15 9.88
N MET A 87 -4.16 -5.52 9.07
CA MET A 87 -3.84 -4.36 8.25
C MET A 87 -4.73 -3.19 8.62
N THR A 88 -4.12 -2.03 8.79
CA THR A 88 -4.81 -0.77 9.08
C THR A 88 -4.85 0.15 7.87
N PHE A 89 -6.00 0.75 7.59
CA PHE A 89 -6.19 1.72 6.51
C PHE A 89 -7.25 2.76 6.90
N ASP A 90 -7.29 3.89 6.20
CA ASP A 90 -8.33 4.92 6.39
C ASP A 90 -9.64 4.57 5.65
N GLY A 91 -10.71 5.31 5.91
CA GLY A 91 -12.01 5.10 5.25
C GLY A 91 -12.10 5.53 3.77
N ALA A 92 -10.98 5.76 3.06
CA ALA A 92 -11.04 6.21 1.67
C ALA A 92 -11.63 5.13 0.74
N HIS A 93 -12.41 5.57 -0.27
CA HIS A 93 -13.06 4.68 -1.22
C HIS A 93 -12.10 3.74 -1.95
N THR A 94 -10.90 4.23 -2.30
CA THR A 94 -9.83 3.44 -2.92
C THR A 94 -9.35 2.30 -2.02
N ASN A 95 -9.27 2.53 -0.72
CA ASN A 95 -8.81 1.55 0.26
C ASN A 95 -9.87 0.47 0.51
N LEU A 96 -11.13 0.87 0.60
CA LEU A 96 -12.28 -0.05 0.67
C LEU A 96 -12.36 -0.92 -0.60
N SER A 97 -12.19 -0.30 -1.77
CA SER A 97 -12.16 -1.01 -3.06
C SER A 97 -10.97 -1.96 -3.17
N MET A 98 -9.81 -1.59 -2.63
CA MET A 98 -8.64 -2.47 -2.55
C MET A 98 -8.95 -3.69 -1.67
N CYS A 99 -9.57 -3.51 -0.51
CA CYS A 99 -9.93 -4.61 0.38
C CYS A 99 -10.89 -5.62 -0.28
N THR A 100 -11.88 -5.13 -1.05
CA THR A 100 -12.77 -6.04 -1.80
C THR A 100 -12.03 -6.80 -2.91
N LYS A 101 -11.04 -6.18 -3.56
CA LYS A 101 -10.14 -6.85 -4.52
C LYS A 101 -9.19 -7.87 -3.88
N LEU A 102 -8.88 -7.72 -2.59
CA LEU A 102 -8.14 -8.73 -1.81
C LEU A 102 -9.02 -9.93 -1.41
N GLY A 103 -10.35 -9.79 -1.48
CA GLY A 103 -11.31 -10.84 -1.14
C GLY A 103 -12.12 -10.58 0.12
N ALA A 104 -11.98 -9.41 0.75
CA ALA A 104 -12.82 -9.03 1.87
C ALA A 104 -14.24 -8.67 1.40
N ASN A 105 -15.25 -9.03 2.19
CA ASN A 105 -16.63 -8.64 1.91
C ASN A 105 -17.03 -7.48 2.81
N LEU A 106 -17.18 -6.30 2.24
CA LEU A 106 -17.58 -5.09 2.96
C LEU A 106 -19.09 -4.80 2.84
N ASN A 107 -19.90 -5.76 2.35
CA ASN A 107 -21.35 -5.60 2.36
C ASN A 107 -21.88 -5.62 3.80
N ILE A 108 -22.66 -4.60 4.16
CA ILE A 108 -23.25 -4.42 5.48
C ILE A 108 -24.07 -5.65 5.91
N ASN A 109 -24.72 -6.31 4.95
CA ASN A 109 -25.58 -7.47 5.21
C ASN A 109 -24.81 -8.78 5.39
N ASN A 110 -23.52 -8.83 5.03
CA ASN A 110 -22.67 -10.01 5.13
C ASN A 110 -21.20 -9.59 5.23
N LEU A 111 -20.85 -8.96 6.35
CA LEU A 111 -19.51 -8.43 6.60
C LEU A 111 -18.52 -9.59 6.82
N ASN A 112 -17.49 -9.63 5.99
CA ASN A 112 -16.31 -10.45 6.20
C ASN A 112 -15.06 -9.58 6.06
N PHE A 113 -14.51 -9.15 7.20
CA PHE A 113 -13.28 -8.36 7.28
C PHE A 113 -12.01 -9.20 7.17
N SER A 114 -12.13 -10.46 6.75
CA SER A 114 -11.01 -11.35 6.52
C SER A 114 -10.97 -11.81 5.07
N PHE A 115 -9.76 -11.95 4.55
CA PHE A 115 -9.51 -12.62 3.28
C PHE A 115 -8.45 -13.70 3.52
N PRO A 116 -8.53 -14.84 2.82
CA PRO A 116 -7.54 -15.89 2.96
C PRO A 116 -6.20 -15.40 2.41
N ILE A 117 -5.18 -15.33 3.26
CA ILE A 117 -3.81 -15.20 2.81
C ILE A 117 -3.37 -16.59 2.36
N LEU A 118 -3.03 -16.73 1.07
CA LEU A 118 -2.61 -18.00 0.46
C LEU A 118 -1.44 -18.68 1.20
N TYR A 119 -0.69 -17.90 1.98
CA TYR A 119 0.58 -18.31 2.59
C TYR A 119 0.48 -18.60 4.09
N GLN A 120 -0.60 -18.24 4.79
CA GLN A 120 -0.80 -18.58 6.20
C GLN A 120 -1.98 -19.53 6.36
N LYS A 121 -1.70 -20.83 6.54
CA LYS A 121 -2.72 -21.80 6.94
C LYS A 121 -3.28 -21.42 8.32
N ASN A 122 -4.60 -21.21 8.39
CA ASN A 122 -5.38 -21.07 9.62
C ASN A 122 -5.23 -19.76 10.44
N GLN A 123 -4.80 -18.65 9.85
CA GLN A 123 -4.87 -17.34 10.52
C GLN A 123 -5.82 -16.39 9.77
N CYS A 124 -6.81 -15.88 10.49
CA CYS A 124 -7.68 -14.81 10.02
C CYS A 124 -6.89 -13.50 10.01
N PHE A 125 -6.76 -12.90 8.84
CA PHE A 125 -6.18 -11.58 8.69
C PHE A 125 -7.25 -10.52 8.93
N TYR A 126 -7.08 -9.66 9.94
CA TYR A 126 -8.09 -8.66 10.29
C TYR A 126 -7.85 -7.34 9.57
N LEU A 127 -8.89 -6.83 8.92
CA LEU A 127 -8.94 -5.48 8.39
C LEU A 127 -9.44 -4.51 9.47
N MET A 128 -8.59 -3.56 9.86
CA MET A 128 -8.92 -2.53 10.86
C MET A 128 -9.01 -1.17 10.17
N MET A 129 -10.22 -0.62 10.08
CA MET A 129 -10.40 0.74 9.59
C MET A 129 -10.13 1.73 10.73
N HIS A 130 -9.25 2.69 10.50
CA HIS A 130 -9.05 3.79 11.43
C HIS A 130 -10.09 4.88 11.16
N VAL A 131 -11.04 5.06 12.09
CA VAL A 131 -12.02 6.16 12.07
C VAL A 131 -11.39 7.34 12.80
N ILE A 132 -11.23 8.46 12.09
CA ILE A 132 -10.77 9.74 12.65
C ILE A 132 -11.99 10.53 13.13
#